data_AF-A0A842XVT4-F1
#
_entry.id   AF-A0A842XVT4-F1
#
_cell.length_a   1.000
_cell.length_b   1.000
_cell.length_c   1.000
_cell.angle_alpha   90.00
_cell.angle_beta   90.00
_cell.angle_gamma   90.00
#
_symmetry.space_group_name_H-M   'P 1'
#
loop_
_entity.id
_entity.type
_entity.pdbx_description
1 polymer ?
#
loop_
_entity_poly.entity_id
_entity_poly.type
_entity_poly.pdbx_seq_one_letter_code
_entity_poly.pdbx_strand_id
1 'polypeptide(L)' 'MAKMKLSPVKRLVLETMWVLDEPAKAVKIAEEVGLGFPSVMMHIIGL' A
#
# COMPACT_ATOMS: atom_id res chain seq x y z
N MET A 1 15.02 -17.54 6.52
CA MET A 1 13.83 -16.69 6.25
C MET A 1 14.03 -15.97 4.93
N ALA A 2 13.14 -16.16 3.95
CA ALA A 2 13.22 -15.44 2.70
C ALA A 2 12.99 -13.94 2.97
N LYS A 3 13.99 -13.09 2.69
CA LYS A 3 13.79 -11.63 2.67
C LYS A 3 12.84 -11.32 1.50
N MET A 4 11.58 -11.03 1.82
CA MET A 4 10.64 -10.51 0.82
C MET A 4 11.19 -9.17 0.32
N LYS A 5 11.66 -9.13 -0.94
CA LYS A 5 12.17 -7.92 -1.58
C LYS A 5 10.99 -7.03 -1.98
N LEU A 6 10.44 -6.28 -1.02
CA LEU A 6 9.43 -5.26 -1.28
C LEU A 6 10.09 -4.02 -1.89
N SER A 7 9.51 -3.48 -2.97
CA SER A 7 9.88 -2.14 -3.43
C SER A 7 9.51 -1.11 -2.33
N PRO A 8 10.19 0.04 -2.27
CA PRO A 8 9.87 1.08 -1.28
C PRO A 8 8.39 1.48 -1.30
N VAL A 9 7.80 1.58 -2.50
CA VAL A 9 6.39 1.92 -2.68
C VAL A 9 5.47 0.80 -2.17
N LYS A 10 5.78 -0.47 -2.47
CA LYS A 10 4.97 -1.60 -1.99
C LYS A 10 5.01 -1.71 -0.47
N ARG A 11 6.16 -1.43 0.15
CA ARG A 11 6.30 -1.38 1.61
C ARG A 11 5.42 -0.27 2.21
N LEU A 12 5.52 0.95 1.68
CA LEU A 12 4.74 2.10 2.16
C LEU A 12 3.23 1.83 2.11
N VAL A 13 2.73 1.28 1.01
CA VAL A 13 1.30 0.92 0.87
C VAL A 13 0.88 -0.10 1.92
N LEU A 14 1.68 -1.16 2.12
CA LEU A 14 1.39 -2.21 3.10
C LEU A 14 1.42 -1.72 4.55
N GLU A 15 2.42 -0.91 4.91
CA GLU A 15 2.56 -0.34 6.25
C GLU A 15 1.40 0.62 6.55
N THR A 16 0.95 1.39 5.56
CA THR A 16 -0.21 2.28 5.72
C THR A 16 -1.50 1.49 5.92
N MET A 17 -1.70 0.42 5.14
CA MET A 17 -2.84 -0.49 5.35
C MET A 17 -2.82 -1.13 6.74
N TRP A 18 -1.63 -1.49 7.24
CA TRP A 18 -1.45 -2.06 8.57
C TRP A 18 -1.78 -1.05 9.68
N VAL A 19 -1.35 0.20 9.54
CA VAL A 19 -1.57 1.27 10.54
C VAL A 19 -3.04 1.70 10.62
N LEU A 20 -3.79 1.62 9.51
CA LEU A 20 -5.20 2.02 9.50
C LEU A 20 -6.08 1.11 10.36
N ASP A 21 -5.63 -0.10 10.71
CA ASP A 21 -6.31 -1.08 11.58
C ASP A 21 -7.79 -1.36 11.22
N GLU A 22 -8.18 -1.01 10.00
CA GLU A 22 -9.51 -1.19 9.44
C GLU A 22 -9.40 -1.42 7.92
N PRO A 23 -10.38 -2.11 7.30
CA PRO A 23 -10.46 -2.19 5.85
C PRO A 23 -10.67 -0.81 5.22
N ALA A 24 -9.59 -0.19 4.74
CA ALA A 24 -9.63 1.10 4.07
C ALA A 24 -9.84 0.96 2.56
N LYS A 25 -10.60 1.89 1.97
CA LYS A 25 -10.69 2.01 0.51
C LYS A 25 -9.35 2.45 -0.07
N ALA A 26 -8.99 1.93 -1.25
CA ALA A 26 -7.73 2.29 -1.91
C ALA A 26 -7.58 3.79 -2.20
N VAL A 27 -8.67 4.54 -2.36
CA VAL A 27 -8.64 6.02 -2.43
C VAL A 27 -8.13 6.63 -1.13
N LYS A 28 -8.64 6.19 0.02
CA LYS A 28 -8.18 6.67 1.34
C LYS A 28 -6.70 6.34 1.54
N ILE A 29 -6.28 5.12 1.16
CA ILE A 29 -4.87 4.72 1.23
C ILE A 29 -4.01 5.63 0.36
N ALA A 30 -4.45 5.97 -0.86
CA ALA A 30 -3.74 6.86 -1.77
C ALA A 30 -3.56 8.28 -1.22
N GLU A 31 -4.58 8.81 -0.56
CA GLU A 31 -4.51 10.10 0.15
C GLU A 31 -3.47 10.05 1.28
N GLU A 32 -3.50 9.02 2.13
CA GLU A 32 -2.57 8.87 3.27
C GLU A 32 -1.11 8.70 2.84
N VAL A 33 -0.84 7.96 1.75
CA VAL A 33 0.54 7.78 1.26
C VAL A 33 1.02 8.90 0.34
N GLY A 34 0.15 9.83 -0.06
CA GLY A 34 0.46 10.89 -1.02
C GLY A 34 0.81 10.39 -2.43
N LEU A 35 0.23 9.26 -2.85
CA LEU A 35 0.46 8.66 -4.18
C LEU A 35 -0.81 8.67 -5.02
N GLY A 36 -0.65 8.56 -6.34
CA GLY A 36 -1.79 8.43 -7.25
C GLY A 36 -2.55 7.12 -7.04
N PHE A 37 -3.88 7.17 -7.07
CA PHE A 37 -4.76 6.00 -6.97
C PHE A 37 -4.36 4.83 -7.91
N PRO A 38 -4.03 5.05 -9.21
CA PRO A 38 -3.59 3.95 -10.08
C PRO A 38 -2.31 3.26 -9.60
N SER A 39 -1.35 4.02 -9.04
CA SER A 39 -0.10 3.46 -8.51
C SER A 39 -0.35 2.60 -7.26
N VAL A 40 -1.22 3.06 -6.37
CA VAL A 40 -1.64 2.31 -5.18
C VAL A 40 -2.37 1.03 -5.57
N MET A 41 -3.31 1.10 -6.51
CA MET A 41 -4.05 -0.07 -7.01
C MET A 41 -3.12 -1.11 -7.65
N MET A 42 -2.09 -0.71 -8.40
CA MET A 42 -1.11 -1.64 -8.94
C MET A 42 -0.37 -2.43 -7.86
N HIS A 43 -0.08 -1.80 -6.72
CA HIS A 43 0.56 -2.48 -5.60
C HIS A 43 -0.42 -3.34 -4.80
N ILE A 44 -1.70 -2.95 -4.68
CA ILE A 44 -2.72 -3.70 -3.97
C ILE A 44 -3.19 -4.93 -4.76
N ILE A 45 -3.46 -4.80 -6.06
CA ILE A 45 -3.91 -5.91 -6.92
C ILE A 45 -2.76 -6.89 -7.20
N GLY A 46 -1.51 -6.42 -7.14
CA GLY A 46 -0.30 -7.24 -7.23
C GLY A 46 0.23 -7.76 -5.87
N LEU A 47 -0.63 -7.79 -4.83
CA LEU A 47 -0.44 -8.56 -3.60
C LEU A 47 -1.12 -9.93 -3.75
#